data_AF-A0A956K3E6-F1
#
_entry.id   AF-A0A956K3E6-F1
#
_cell.length_a   1.000
_cell.length_b   1.000
_cell.length_c   1.000
_cell.angle_alpha   90.00
_cell.angle_beta   90.00
_cell.angle_gamma   90.00
#
_symmetry.space_group_name_H-M   'P 1'
#
loop_
_entity.id
_entity.type
_entity.pdbx_description
1 polymer ?
#
loop_
_entity_poly.entity_id
_entity_poly.type
_entity_poly.pdbx_seq_one_letter_code
_entity_poly.pdbx_strand_id
1 'polypeptide(L)'
;MMQTGGGYALSQEVAATLDRAHATGEALMGAAAGEVAILPSTTAAASVLARALRPLWRPGDVVVISELDHEANIGPWTALAATGIEIRQWRMRPETGELALEDLEAILDPRVRLVAMTHCANVIGRIHDVAAVAERVRLESFLIFSTLFVALIYPIAGMWQWGGGWLAVRGFHDFAGSTIVHGVGGWGALAGVIVLGPRVGKYREVPVRDEQGLHRVTRIVPVRPHSLPLATVGMFLLWFGWFGFNGGSVLSAEPGAISRVLVMTCIAGAGGIVTAVASSWLVQGKPDLSMGLNGALAGLVAVTAGADLLAVGQALLVGAAAGTLVVFAVMLFDRLRLDDPVGAISVHLVCGVWGTLAVAMFSAEVDFVVQLVGVASVAALSFPSAYMLMKLLDRLLGMRVGEEEERRGLDLEEHGMQAYCGGGPS
;
A
#
# COMPACT_ATOMS: atom_id res chain seq x y z
N MET A 1 -25.60 26.57 -15.48
CA MET A 1 -26.17 25.72 -16.54
C MET A 1 -25.67 26.28 -17.86
N MET A 2 -24.76 25.59 -18.54
CA MET A 2 -24.27 26.01 -19.87
C MET A 2 -25.29 25.58 -20.92
N GLN A 3 -25.66 26.46 -21.85
CA GLN A 3 -26.54 26.09 -22.96
C GLN A 3 -25.71 25.36 -24.02
N THR A 4 -25.98 24.06 -24.18
CA THR A 4 -25.46 23.23 -25.27
C THR A 4 -26.58 22.94 -26.28
N GLY A 5 -26.23 22.67 -27.53
CA GLY A 5 -27.21 22.32 -28.58
C GLY A 5 -27.84 23.50 -29.34
N GLY A 6 -27.43 24.74 -29.05
CA GLY A 6 -27.74 25.90 -29.89
C GLY A 6 -26.90 25.92 -31.17
N GLY A 7 -27.50 26.37 -32.29
CA GLY A 7 -26.86 26.41 -33.62
C GLY A 7 -25.81 27.54 -33.82
N TYR A 8 -25.48 28.29 -32.76
CA TYR A 8 -24.50 29.39 -32.82
C TYR A 8 -23.12 28.94 -32.33
N ALA A 9 -22.06 29.56 -32.87
CA ALA A 9 -20.67 29.12 -32.72
C ALA A 9 -20.24 28.90 -31.26
N LEU A 10 -20.60 29.82 -30.36
CA LEU A 10 -20.26 29.72 -28.94
C LEU A 10 -20.85 28.47 -28.27
N SER A 11 -22.08 28.06 -28.64
CA SER A 11 -22.70 26.83 -28.10
C SER A 11 -22.00 25.57 -28.60
N GLN A 12 -21.55 25.56 -29.86
CA GLN A 12 -20.78 24.44 -30.42
C GLN A 12 -19.40 24.33 -29.76
N GLU A 13 -18.74 25.46 -29.50
CA GLU A 13 -17.43 25.52 -28.84
C GLU A 13 -17.50 25.04 -27.39
N VAL A 14 -18.55 25.44 -26.65
CA VAL A 14 -18.81 24.99 -25.29
C VAL A 14 -19.10 23.48 -25.26
N ALA A 15 -19.90 22.96 -26.19
CA ALA A 15 -20.17 21.53 -26.30
C ALA A 15 -18.88 20.73 -26.55
N ALA A 16 -18.06 21.15 -27.52
CA ALA A 16 -16.78 20.51 -27.81
C ALA A 16 -15.79 20.56 -26.63
N THR A 17 -15.87 21.61 -25.80
CA THR A 17 -15.06 21.73 -24.59
C THR A 17 -15.50 20.76 -23.50
N LEU A 18 -16.81 20.59 -23.31
CA LEU A 18 -17.37 19.61 -22.38
C LEU A 18 -17.02 18.17 -22.80
N ASP A 19 -17.13 17.85 -24.09
CA ASP A 19 -16.78 16.53 -24.61
C ASP A 19 -15.29 16.20 -24.37
N ARG A 20 -14.40 17.18 -24.58
CA ARG A 20 -12.97 17.03 -24.25
C ARG A 20 -12.73 16.85 -22.75
N ALA A 21 -13.46 17.58 -21.91
CA ALA A 21 -13.35 17.45 -20.45
C ALA A 21 -13.81 16.07 -19.99
N HIS A 22 -14.90 15.54 -20.55
CA HIS A 22 -15.40 14.19 -20.28
C HIS A 22 -14.37 13.14 -20.70
N ALA A 23 -13.88 13.20 -21.94
CA ALA A 23 -12.86 12.26 -22.44
C ALA A 23 -11.56 12.30 -21.62
N THR A 24 -11.16 13.48 -21.15
CA THR A 24 -10.00 13.64 -20.26
C THR A 24 -10.25 13.01 -18.89
N GLY A 25 -11.45 13.21 -18.33
CA GLY A 25 -11.86 12.59 -17.07
C GLY A 25 -11.94 11.06 -17.16
N GLU A 26 -12.48 10.54 -18.26
CA GLU A 26 -12.54 9.11 -18.56
C GLU A 26 -11.14 8.50 -18.68
N ALA A 27 -10.24 9.14 -19.44
CA ALA A 27 -8.85 8.70 -19.57
C ALA A 27 -8.09 8.75 -18.24
N LEU A 28 -8.32 9.78 -17.42
CA LEU A 28 -7.70 9.91 -16.10
C LEU A 28 -8.18 8.81 -15.13
N MET A 29 -9.45 8.45 -15.18
CA MET A 29 -10.05 7.45 -14.29
C MET A 29 -10.02 6.02 -14.85
N GLY A 30 -9.51 5.81 -16.07
CA GLY A 30 -9.53 4.51 -16.74
C GLY A 30 -10.95 3.99 -17.04
N ALA A 31 -11.91 4.90 -17.19
CA ALA A 31 -13.32 4.59 -17.45
C ALA A 31 -13.61 4.58 -18.96
N ALA A 32 -14.57 3.77 -19.41
CA ALA A 32 -15.01 3.75 -20.80
C ALA A 32 -15.87 4.98 -21.15
N ALA A 33 -16.00 5.25 -22.45
CA ALA A 33 -16.77 6.38 -22.95
C ALA A 33 -18.23 6.32 -22.48
N GLY A 34 -18.69 7.37 -21.79
CA GLY A 34 -20.02 7.47 -21.22
C GLY A 34 -20.18 6.92 -19.79
N GLU A 35 -19.11 6.40 -19.18
CA GLU A 35 -19.14 5.92 -17.79
C GLU A 35 -18.93 7.03 -16.75
N VAL A 36 -18.52 8.22 -17.20
CA VAL A 36 -18.30 9.40 -16.34
C VAL A 36 -19.42 10.42 -16.54
N ALA A 37 -20.15 10.71 -15.45
CA ALA A 37 -21.14 11.78 -15.42
C ALA A 37 -20.59 13.00 -14.66
N ILE A 38 -20.44 14.13 -15.35
CA ILE A 38 -20.15 15.42 -14.69
C ILE A 38 -21.47 16.10 -14.34
N LEU A 39 -21.71 16.29 -13.05
CA LEU A 39 -22.96 16.87 -12.54
C LEU A 39 -22.72 18.25 -11.93
N PRO A 40 -23.73 19.14 -11.90
CA PRO A 40 -23.55 20.54 -11.50
C PRO A 40 -23.05 20.76 -10.07
N SER A 41 -23.28 19.79 -9.18
CA SER A 41 -22.81 19.79 -7.79
C SER A 41 -22.91 18.39 -7.19
N THR A 42 -22.21 18.15 -6.07
CA THR A 42 -22.32 16.90 -5.28
C THR A 42 -23.77 16.62 -4.86
N THR A 43 -24.53 17.66 -4.51
CA THR A 43 -25.96 17.55 -4.18
C THR A 43 -26.80 17.05 -5.34
N ALA A 44 -26.57 17.60 -6.54
CA ALA A 44 -27.26 17.17 -7.74
C ALA A 44 -26.88 15.72 -8.09
N ALA A 45 -25.62 15.35 -7.88
CA ALA A 45 -25.12 14.00 -8.07
C ALA A 45 -25.81 12.98 -7.13
N ALA A 46 -25.83 13.25 -5.82
CA ALA A 46 -26.50 12.40 -4.85
C ALA A 46 -28.01 12.27 -5.15
N SER A 47 -28.67 13.35 -5.57
CA SER A 47 -30.09 13.34 -5.96
C SER A 47 -30.36 12.50 -7.21
N VAL A 48 -29.52 12.62 -8.23
CA VAL A 48 -29.63 11.82 -9.47
C VAL A 48 -29.39 10.34 -9.16
N LEU A 49 -28.37 10.03 -8.35
CA LEU A 49 -28.05 8.68 -7.92
C LEU A 49 -29.21 8.06 -7.14
N ALA A 50 -29.73 8.74 -6.11
CA ALA A 50 -30.87 8.26 -5.32
C ALA A 50 -32.09 7.95 -6.19
N ARG A 51 -32.39 8.80 -7.18
CA ARG A 51 -33.49 8.59 -8.14
C ARG A 51 -33.22 7.43 -9.11
N ALA A 52 -31.99 7.29 -9.60
CA ALA A 52 -31.59 6.21 -10.50
C ALA A 52 -31.68 4.85 -9.80
N LEU A 53 -31.35 4.80 -8.51
CA LEU A 53 -31.45 3.59 -7.69
C LEU A 53 -32.89 3.24 -7.30
N ARG A 54 -33.88 4.12 -7.53
CA ARG A 54 -35.30 3.91 -7.16
C ARG A 54 -35.84 2.51 -7.49
N PRO A 55 -35.60 1.92 -8.68
CA PRO A 55 -36.14 0.60 -9.04
C PRO A 55 -35.56 -0.57 -8.22
N LEU A 56 -34.43 -0.36 -7.52
CA LEU A 56 -33.75 -1.40 -6.74
C LEU A 56 -34.31 -1.56 -5.33
N TRP A 57 -35.06 -0.57 -4.84
CA TRP A 57 -35.59 -0.56 -3.48
C TRP A 57 -36.91 -1.30 -3.36
N ARG A 58 -37.10 -2.02 -2.25
CA ARG A 58 -38.35 -2.69 -1.90
C ARG A 58 -38.99 -2.02 -0.68
N PRO A 59 -40.33 -2.03 -0.56
CA PRO A 59 -40.99 -1.59 0.67
C PRO A 59 -40.44 -2.36 1.88
N GLY A 60 -40.02 -1.61 2.91
CA GLY A 60 -39.41 -2.16 4.13
C GLY A 60 -37.88 -2.28 4.13
N ASP A 61 -37.19 -1.99 3.00
CA ASP A 61 -35.74 -1.77 3.03
C ASP A 61 -35.40 -0.51 3.86
N VAL A 62 -34.24 -0.51 4.49
CA VAL A 62 -33.80 0.55 5.41
C VAL A 62 -32.57 1.27 4.83
N VAL A 63 -32.58 2.60 4.90
CA VAL A 63 -31.40 3.45 4.68
C VAL A 63 -31.04 4.14 5.99
N VAL A 64 -29.79 4.02 6.40
CA VAL A 64 -29.25 4.76 7.55
C VAL A 64 -28.59 6.04 7.04
N ILE A 65 -28.93 7.19 7.62
CA ILE A 65 -28.33 8.50 7.34
C ILE A 65 -27.65 9.05 8.59
N SER A 66 -26.53 9.74 8.42
CA SER A 66 -25.81 10.42 9.50
C SER A 66 -26.45 11.77 9.85
N GLU A 67 -26.60 12.09 11.16
CA GLU A 67 -27.02 13.41 11.63
C GLU A 67 -25.96 14.51 11.42
N LEU A 68 -24.70 14.12 11.21
CA LEU A 68 -23.59 15.04 10.97
C LEU A 68 -23.40 15.42 9.49
N ASP A 69 -24.21 14.86 8.60
CA ASP A 69 -24.10 15.11 7.18
C ASP A 69 -24.80 16.39 6.74
N HIS A 70 -24.30 16.99 5.67
CA HIS A 70 -25.01 18.06 4.99
C HIS A 70 -26.35 17.58 4.43
N GLU A 71 -27.34 18.48 4.37
CA GLU A 71 -28.65 18.22 3.73
C GLU A 71 -28.50 17.72 2.29
N ALA A 72 -27.40 18.08 1.62
CA ALA A 72 -27.08 17.56 0.29
C ALA A 72 -26.92 16.04 0.22
N ASN A 73 -26.49 15.40 1.31
CA ASN A 73 -26.43 13.95 1.43
C ASN A 73 -27.71 13.39 2.04
N ILE A 74 -28.33 14.06 3.02
CA ILE A 74 -29.54 13.59 3.71
C ILE A 74 -30.79 13.63 2.80
N GLY A 75 -31.07 14.78 2.20
CA GLY A 75 -32.29 15.05 1.45
C GLY A 75 -32.60 14.05 0.32
N PRO A 76 -31.61 13.64 -0.50
CA PRO A 76 -31.80 12.61 -1.53
C PRO A 76 -32.36 11.29 -1.00
N TRP A 77 -31.87 10.81 0.15
CA TRP A 77 -32.30 9.54 0.73
C TRP A 77 -33.65 9.69 1.44
N THR A 78 -33.85 10.79 2.17
CA THR A 78 -35.12 11.08 2.84
C THR A 78 -36.27 11.21 1.82
N ALA A 79 -36.02 11.77 0.64
CA ALA A 79 -37.01 11.87 -0.42
C ALA A 79 -37.49 10.50 -0.94
N LEU A 80 -36.68 9.44 -0.79
CA LEU A 80 -37.07 8.08 -1.16
C LEU A 80 -38.02 7.44 -0.14
N ALA A 81 -38.19 7.98 1.08
CA ALA A 81 -39.14 7.45 2.07
C ALA A 81 -40.58 7.32 1.53
N ALA A 82 -40.97 8.21 0.59
CA ALA A 82 -42.25 8.15 -0.11
C ALA A 82 -42.47 6.85 -0.93
N THR A 83 -41.42 6.07 -1.18
CA THR A 83 -41.49 4.77 -1.87
C THR A 83 -41.63 3.58 -0.92
N GLY A 84 -41.82 3.83 0.38
CA GLY A 84 -42.02 2.77 1.39
C GLY A 84 -40.72 2.21 1.99
N ILE A 85 -39.58 2.87 1.78
CA ILE A 85 -38.34 2.56 2.51
C ILE A 85 -38.34 3.27 3.87
N GLU A 86 -37.71 2.64 4.85
CA GLU A 86 -37.52 3.19 6.19
C GLU A 86 -36.22 4.00 6.25
N ILE A 87 -36.27 5.21 6.79
CA ILE A 87 -35.07 6.03 7.02
C ILE A 87 -34.74 5.99 8.50
N ARG A 88 -33.53 5.52 8.83
CA ARG A 88 -32.98 5.54 10.18
C ARG A 88 -31.91 6.59 10.28
N GLN A 89 -31.87 7.28 11.41
CA GLN A 89 -30.88 8.30 11.66
C GLN A 89 -29.84 7.76 12.64
N TRP A 90 -28.59 7.73 12.22
CA TRP A 90 -27.46 7.55 13.12
C TRP A 90 -27.20 8.89 13.79
N ARG A 91 -27.51 8.93 15.09
CA ARG A 91 -27.56 10.18 15.86
C ARG A 91 -26.21 10.50 16.48
N MET A 92 -25.89 11.78 16.48
CA MET A 92 -24.71 12.32 17.14
C MET A 92 -24.98 12.41 18.64
N ARG A 93 -24.02 11.98 19.46
CA ARG A 93 -24.05 12.20 20.92
C ARG A 93 -23.84 13.70 21.20
N PRO A 94 -24.82 14.42 21.77
CA PRO A 94 -24.73 15.87 21.97
C PRO A 94 -23.55 16.30 22.85
N GLU A 95 -23.12 15.44 23.76
CA GLU A 95 -22.08 15.73 24.74
C GLU A 95 -20.67 15.68 24.13
N THR A 96 -20.48 14.81 23.14
CA THR A 96 -19.16 14.50 22.56
C THR A 96 -19.05 14.85 21.07
N GLY A 97 -20.18 15.18 20.43
CA GLY A 97 -20.24 15.51 19.02
C GLY A 97 -19.90 14.32 18.10
N GLU A 98 -20.09 13.08 18.58
CA GLU A 98 -19.65 11.86 17.89
C GLU A 98 -20.83 11.05 17.37
N LEU A 99 -20.61 10.38 16.24
CA LEU A 99 -21.41 9.24 15.81
C LEU A 99 -20.74 7.97 16.32
N ALA A 100 -21.21 7.41 17.43
CA ALA A 100 -20.61 6.22 18.01
C ALA A 100 -21.00 4.97 17.20
N LEU A 101 -20.03 4.09 16.93
CA LEU A 101 -20.29 2.87 16.16
C LEU A 101 -21.25 1.92 16.86
N GLU A 102 -21.28 1.88 18.20
CA GLU A 102 -22.28 1.08 18.93
C GLU A 102 -23.72 1.54 18.62
N ASP A 103 -23.91 2.86 18.44
CA ASP A 103 -25.21 3.44 18.12
C ASP A 103 -25.62 3.10 16.68
N LEU A 104 -24.63 2.94 15.76
CA LEU A 104 -24.86 2.41 14.42
C LEU A 104 -25.22 0.93 14.47
N GLU A 105 -24.43 0.11 15.17
CA GLU A 105 -24.67 -1.34 15.30
C GLU A 105 -26.06 -1.65 15.87
N ALA A 106 -26.53 -0.85 16.84
CA ALA A 106 -27.85 -0.98 17.43
C ALA A 106 -29.01 -0.72 16.43
N ILE A 107 -28.76 0.07 15.38
CA ILE A 107 -29.75 0.40 14.34
C ILE A 107 -29.53 -0.38 13.04
N LEU A 108 -28.51 -1.23 12.95
CA LEU A 108 -28.29 -2.12 11.81
C LEU A 108 -29.13 -3.40 11.95
N ASP A 109 -29.84 -3.76 10.88
CA ASP A 109 -30.51 -5.05 10.74
C ASP A 109 -30.45 -5.53 9.27
N PRO A 110 -30.80 -6.78 8.93
CA PRO A 110 -30.70 -7.31 7.57
C PRO A 110 -31.50 -6.56 6.49
N ARG A 111 -32.42 -5.66 6.87
CA ARG A 111 -33.16 -4.78 5.96
C ARG A 111 -32.35 -3.53 5.58
N VAL A 112 -31.28 -3.20 6.31
CA VAL A 112 -30.39 -2.09 5.97
C VAL A 112 -29.63 -2.42 4.69
N ARG A 113 -29.86 -1.62 3.64
CA ARG A 113 -29.21 -1.78 2.33
C ARG A 113 -28.14 -0.74 2.06
N LEU A 114 -28.19 0.39 2.77
CA LEU A 114 -27.29 1.51 2.58
C LEU A 114 -27.09 2.25 3.90
N VAL A 115 -25.84 2.59 4.20
CA VAL A 115 -25.47 3.58 5.20
C VAL A 115 -24.86 4.76 4.45
N ALA A 116 -25.56 5.88 4.42
CA ALA A 116 -25.13 7.12 3.79
C ALA A 116 -24.49 8.02 4.85
N MET A 117 -23.18 8.20 4.75
CA MET A 117 -22.40 9.11 5.59
C MET A 117 -21.38 9.87 4.74
N THR A 118 -21.10 11.12 5.08
CA THR A 118 -19.97 11.85 4.52
C THR A 118 -18.70 11.48 5.28
N HIS A 119 -17.59 11.25 4.58
CA HIS A 119 -16.33 10.92 5.26
C HIS A 119 -15.88 12.07 6.18
N CYS A 120 -16.19 13.32 5.83
CA CYS A 120 -15.96 14.51 6.63
C CYS A 120 -17.28 15.27 6.81
N ALA A 121 -17.78 15.32 8.05
CA ALA A 121 -18.92 16.10 8.47
C ALA A 121 -18.62 17.60 8.32
N ASN A 122 -19.31 18.26 7.40
CA ASN A 122 -19.16 19.69 7.18
C ASN A 122 -19.85 20.55 8.26
N VAL A 123 -20.72 19.96 9.10
CA VAL A 123 -21.44 20.65 10.18
C VAL A 123 -20.51 21.00 11.33
N ILE A 124 -19.57 20.11 11.66
CA ILE A 124 -18.62 20.30 12.77
C ILE A 124 -17.15 20.08 12.37
N GLY A 125 -16.87 19.81 11.08
CA GLY A 125 -15.52 19.59 10.55
C GLY A 125 -14.88 18.25 10.93
N ARG A 126 -15.69 17.24 11.27
CA ARG A 126 -15.25 15.96 11.85
C ARG A 126 -15.22 14.83 10.83
N ILE A 127 -14.11 14.09 10.74
CA ILE A 127 -13.98 12.91 9.87
C ILE A 127 -14.40 11.63 10.60
N HIS A 128 -15.03 10.68 9.90
CA HIS A 128 -15.43 9.37 10.42
C HIS A 128 -14.27 8.36 10.33
N ASP A 129 -14.07 7.60 11.41
CA ASP A 129 -12.82 6.91 11.77
C ASP A 129 -12.41 5.76 10.83
N VAL A 130 -11.33 5.99 10.08
CA VAL A 130 -10.61 5.00 9.26
C VAL A 130 -9.12 5.38 9.22
N ALA A 131 -8.36 5.16 10.31
CA ALA A 131 -6.91 5.40 10.28
C ALA A 131 -6.10 4.32 11.01
N ALA A 132 -5.09 3.79 10.30
CA ALA A 132 -4.09 2.84 10.81
C ALA A 132 -2.86 2.80 9.88
N VAL A 133 -1.94 3.77 9.94
CA VAL A 133 -0.57 3.60 9.42
C VAL A 133 0.42 4.44 10.24
N ALA A 134 1.52 3.78 10.65
CA ALA A 134 2.65 4.23 11.48
C ALA A 134 2.36 4.08 12.99
N GLU A 135 2.37 2.84 13.49
CA GLU A 135 1.69 2.56 14.76
C GLU A 135 2.59 2.24 15.96
N ARG A 136 3.93 2.08 15.84
CA ARG A 136 4.69 1.65 17.04
C ARG A 136 6.15 2.04 17.24
N VAL A 137 6.78 2.79 16.33
CA VAL A 137 8.21 3.14 16.46
C VAL A 137 8.35 4.57 16.93
N ARG A 138 9.19 4.82 17.95
CA ARG A 138 9.50 6.19 18.37
C ARG A 138 10.24 6.94 17.26
N LEU A 139 9.72 8.06 16.79
CA LEU A 139 10.29 8.81 15.66
C LEU A 139 11.75 9.21 15.90
N GLU A 140 12.07 9.74 17.08
CA GLU A 140 13.44 10.17 17.43
C GLU A 140 14.44 9.01 17.31
N SER A 141 14.09 7.86 17.89
CA SER A 141 14.91 6.65 17.84
C SER A 141 15.03 6.11 16.42
N PHE A 142 13.96 6.18 15.62
CA PHE A 142 13.98 5.81 14.21
C PHE A 142 14.89 6.73 13.38
N LEU A 143 14.85 8.04 13.60
CA LEU A 143 15.70 8.99 12.89
C LEU A 143 17.17 8.78 13.23
N ILE A 144 17.51 8.63 14.52
CA ILE A 144 18.88 8.34 14.96
C ILE A 144 19.36 7.01 14.38
N PHE A 145 18.53 5.96 14.45
CA PHE A 145 18.81 4.66 13.84
C PHE A 145 19.10 4.82 12.35
N SER A 146 18.18 5.44 11.62
CA SER A 146 18.26 5.55 10.16
C SER A 146 19.48 6.35 9.73
N THR A 147 19.76 7.47 10.39
CA THR A 147 20.96 8.27 10.13
C THR A 147 22.22 7.46 10.37
N LEU A 148 22.35 6.77 11.51
CA LEU A 148 23.56 6.00 11.82
C LEU A 148 23.71 4.79 10.90
N PHE A 149 22.63 4.06 10.64
CA PHE A 149 22.65 2.88 9.77
C PHE A 149 22.99 3.25 8.33
N VAL A 150 22.39 4.31 7.79
CA VAL A 150 22.68 4.79 6.44
C VAL A 150 24.04 5.48 6.36
N ALA A 151 24.50 6.21 7.38
CA ALA A 151 25.81 6.89 7.33
C ALA A 151 26.99 5.91 7.48
N LEU A 152 26.80 4.81 8.22
CA LEU A 152 27.90 3.91 8.59
C LEU A 152 27.85 2.58 7.84
N ILE A 153 26.67 1.94 7.77
CA ILE A 153 26.57 0.56 7.27
C ILE A 153 26.34 0.53 5.75
N TYR A 154 25.45 1.37 5.23
CA TYR A 154 25.14 1.38 3.80
C TYR A 154 26.36 1.72 2.91
N PRO A 155 27.22 2.71 3.23
CA PRO A 155 28.44 2.98 2.48
C PRO A 155 29.40 1.80 2.46
N ILE A 156 29.51 1.02 3.55
CA ILE A 156 30.38 -0.16 3.57
C ILE A 156 29.90 -1.18 2.54
N ALA A 157 28.60 -1.50 2.52
CA ALA A 157 28.02 -2.40 1.53
C ALA A 157 28.18 -1.87 0.10
N GLY A 158 27.90 -0.58 -0.12
CA GLY A 158 28.07 0.07 -1.43
C GLY A 158 29.52 0.06 -1.92
N MET A 159 30.48 0.31 -1.04
CA MET A 159 31.91 0.30 -1.39
C MET A 159 32.43 -1.08 -1.76
N TRP A 160 31.84 -2.17 -1.26
CA TRP A 160 32.24 -3.52 -1.65
C TRP A 160 32.06 -3.80 -3.14
N GLN A 161 31.06 -3.20 -3.78
CA GLN A 161 30.78 -3.35 -5.21
C GLN A 161 31.01 -2.05 -5.99
N TRP A 162 30.20 -1.02 -5.76
CA TRP A 162 30.22 0.21 -6.55
C TRP A 162 31.45 1.08 -6.29
N GLY A 163 32.11 0.89 -5.14
CA GLY A 163 33.38 1.54 -4.82
C GLY A 163 34.63 0.82 -5.32
N GLY A 164 34.48 -0.27 -6.11
CA GLY A 164 35.62 -1.08 -6.56
C GLY A 164 36.22 -1.98 -5.48
N GLY A 165 35.45 -2.30 -4.43
CA GLY A 165 35.86 -3.17 -3.33
C GLY A 165 35.95 -4.65 -3.71
N TRP A 166 36.04 -5.50 -2.68
CA TRP A 166 36.35 -6.92 -2.86
C TRP A 166 35.24 -7.73 -3.57
N LEU A 167 33.96 -7.32 -3.47
CA LEU A 167 32.88 -7.98 -4.22
C LEU A 167 32.99 -7.65 -5.70
N ALA A 168 33.33 -6.39 -6.04
CA ALA A 168 33.59 -5.97 -7.42
C ALA A 168 34.75 -6.78 -8.03
N VAL A 169 35.86 -6.92 -7.29
CA VAL A 169 37.03 -7.68 -7.73
C VAL A 169 36.70 -9.16 -7.95
N ARG A 170 35.75 -9.71 -7.20
CA ARG A 170 35.28 -11.10 -7.39
C ARG A 170 34.27 -11.26 -8.53
N GLY A 171 33.82 -10.17 -9.15
CA GLY A 171 32.82 -10.20 -10.21
C GLY A 171 31.38 -10.33 -9.70
N PHE A 172 31.10 -9.89 -8.46
CA PHE A 172 29.72 -9.72 -8.02
C PHE A 172 29.03 -8.71 -8.94
N HIS A 173 27.78 -8.96 -9.30
CA HIS A 173 27.02 -8.07 -10.17
C HIS A 173 25.73 -7.66 -9.48
N ASP A 174 25.62 -6.37 -9.18
CA ASP A 174 24.41 -5.77 -8.66
C ASP A 174 24.28 -4.38 -9.26
N PHE A 175 23.64 -4.32 -10.43
CA PHE A 175 23.63 -3.13 -11.29
C PHE A 175 23.14 -1.87 -10.57
N ALA A 176 21.92 -1.91 -10.04
CA ALA A 176 21.31 -0.78 -9.35
C ALA A 176 20.97 -1.07 -7.87
N GLY A 177 21.18 -2.30 -7.36
CA GLY A 177 21.10 -2.59 -5.92
C GLY A 177 19.96 -3.51 -5.45
N SER A 178 19.68 -4.66 -6.06
CA SER A 178 18.78 -5.66 -5.46
C SER A 178 19.32 -6.19 -4.12
N THR A 179 20.63 -6.27 -3.95
CA THR A 179 21.26 -6.63 -2.67
C THR A 179 21.72 -5.38 -1.92
N ILE A 180 22.44 -4.47 -2.59
CA ILE A 180 23.11 -3.33 -1.92
C ILE A 180 22.12 -2.29 -1.41
N VAL A 181 20.97 -2.11 -2.05
CA VAL A 181 19.91 -1.19 -1.59
C VAL A 181 18.80 -1.98 -0.93
N HIS A 182 18.14 -2.85 -1.69
CA HIS A 182 16.96 -3.56 -1.22
C HIS A 182 17.30 -4.64 -0.19
N GLY A 183 18.40 -5.38 -0.38
CA GLY A 183 18.90 -6.32 0.62
C GLY A 183 19.31 -5.63 1.91
N VAL A 184 20.13 -4.57 1.87
CA VAL A 184 20.54 -3.81 3.08
C VAL A 184 19.32 -3.31 3.86
N GLY A 185 18.38 -2.64 3.16
CA GLY A 185 17.14 -2.15 3.77
C GLY A 185 16.25 -3.28 4.30
N GLY A 186 16.13 -4.37 3.54
CA GLY A 186 15.31 -5.54 3.90
C GLY A 186 15.85 -6.32 5.10
N TRP A 187 17.18 -6.50 5.20
CA TRP A 187 17.82 -7.06 6.40
C TRP A 187 17.67 -6.15 7.61
N GLY A 188 17.75 -4.82 7.41
CA GLY A 188 17.46 -3.83 8.45
C GLY A 188 16.01 -3.88 8.93
N ALA A 189 15.05 -4.02 8.00
CA ALA A 189 13.64 -4.18 8.31
C ALA A 189 13.37 -5.48 9.08
N LEU A 190 14.01 -6.59 8.70
CA LEU A 190 13.92 -7.86 9.43
C LEU A 190 14.43 -7.72 10.88
N ALA A 191 15.58 -7.07 11.08
CA ALA A 191 16.06 -6.77 12.42
C ALA A 191 15.06 -5.91 13.19
N GLY A 192 14.47 -4.89 12.54
CA GLY A 192 13.46 -4.01 13.12
C GLY A 192 12.22 -4.71 13.62
N VAL A 193 11.59 -5.56 12.79
CA VAL A 193 10.38 -6.28 13.22
C VAL A 193 10.66 -7.27 14.35
N ILE A 194 11.88 -7.82 14.43
CA ILE A 194 12.29 -8.70 15.54
C ILE A 194 12.49 -7.90 16.82
N VAL A 195 13.17 -6.75 16.75
CA VAL A 195 13.44 -5.92 17.93
C VAL A 195 12.16 -5.28 18.48
N LEU A 196 11.30 -4.75 17.60
CA LEU A 196 10.05 -4.10 17.98
C LEU A 196 8.98 -5.10 18.41
N GLY A 197 9.01 -6.31 17.85
CA GLY A 197 7.92 -7.28 17.99
C GLY A 197 6.66 -6.87 17.21
N PRO A 198 5.59 -7.67 17.27
CA PRO A 198 4.38 -7.45 16.48
C PRO A 198 3.49 -6.33 17.02
N ARG A 199 2.69 -5.72 16.13
CA ARG A 199 1.59 -4.82 16.52
C ARG A 199 0.61 -5.48 17.47
N VAL A 200 0.12 -4.69 18.40
CA VAL A 200 -0.91 -5.09 19.35
C VAL A 200 -2.12 -5.65 18.59
N GLY A 201 -2.57 -6.83 18.99
CA GLY A 201 -3.78 -7.44 18.44
C GLY A 201 -3.66 -8.07 17.05
N LYS A 202 -2.53 -7.95 16.33
CA LYS A 202 -2.33 -8.61 15.02
C LYS A 202 -2.29 -10.13 15.12
N TYR A 203 -1.62 -10.68 16.14
CA TYR A 203 -1.56 -12.12 16.38
C TYR A 203 -2.26 -12.45 17.70
N ARG A 204 -3.46 -13.02 17.64
CA ARG A 204 -4.28 -13.36 18.83
C ARG A 204 -4.33 -14.86 19.04
N GLU A 205 -4.11 -15.31 20.27
CA GLU A 205 -4.34 -16.72 20.62
C GLU A 205 -5.83 -16.97 20.89
N VAL A 206 -6.45 -17.81 20.06
CA VAL A 206 -7.85 -18.21 20.20
C VAL A 206 -7.94 -19.69 20.56
N PRO A 207 -8.81 -20.05 21.53
CA PRO A 207 -9.09 -21.45 21.83
C PRO A 207 -9.88 -22.08 20.68
N VAL A 208 -9.41 -23.22 20.19
CA VAL A 208 -10.09 -24.07 19.21
C VAL A 208 -10.33 -25.42 19.84
N ARG A 209 -11.54 -25.94 19.66
CA ARG A 209 -11.94 -27.26 20.12
C ARG A 209 -12.25 -28.11 18.91
N ASP A 210 -11.46 -29.15 18.70
CA ASP A 210 -11.65 -30.13 17.64
C ASP A 210 -11.48 -31.57 18.18
N GLU A 211 -11.35 -32.55 17.29
CA GLU A 211 -11.18 -33.96 17.62
C GLU A 211 -9.94 -34.24 18.49
N GLN A 212 -8.97 -33.32 18.53
CA GLN A 212 -7.72 -33.43 19.30
C GLN A 212 -7.83 -32.79 20.69
N GLY A 213 -8.98 -32.17 21.02
CA GLY A 213 -9.25 -31.53 22.29
C GLY A 213 -9.22 -30.00 22.23
N LEU A 214 -9.13 -29.35 23.38
CA LEU A 214 -9.05 -27.88 23.48
C LEU A 214 -7.58 -27.45 23.37
N HIS A 215 -7.22 -26.76 22.30
CA HIS A 215 -5.88 -26.20 22.12
C HIS A 215 -5.96 -24.75 21.62
N ARG A 216 -4.87 -23.97 21.75
CA ARG A 216 -4.83 -22.58 21.30
C ARG A 216 -4.16 -22.49 19.94
N VAL A 217 -4.78 -21.78 19.00
CA VAL A 217 -4.17 -21.45 17.71
C VAL A 217 -3.98 -19.94 17.61
N THR A 218 -2.93 -19.53 16.89
CA THR A 218 -2.73 -18.12 16.58
C THR A 218 -3.60 -17.73 15.39
N ARG A 219 -4.58 -16.87 15.64
CA ARG A 219 -5.34 -16.20 14.60
C ARG A 219 -4.62 -14.92 14.19
N ILE A 220 -4.32 -14.82 12.90
CA ILE A 220 -3.81 -13.61 12.28
C ILE A 220 -5.02 -12.69 12.04
N VAL A 221 -4.97 -11.49 12.62
CA VAL A 221 -5.95 -10.42 12.44
C VAL A 221 -5.31 -9.39 11.49
N PRO A 222 -5.76 -9.30 10.23
CA PRO A 222 -5.20 -8.35 9.29
C PRO A 222 -5.42 -6.91 9.75
N VAL A 223 -4.36 -6.11 9.79
CA VAL A 223 -4.49 -4.65 9.92
C VAL A 223 -4.84 -4.11 8.53
N ARG A 224 -6.00 -3.46 8.43
CA ARG A 224 -6.52 -2.99 7.14
C ARG A 224 -5.74 -1.77 6.65
N PRO A 225 -5.47 -1.65 5.33
CA PRO A 225 -4.84 -0.45 4.79
C PRO A 225 -5.77 0.75 4.97
N HIS A 226 -5.22 1.87 5.45
CA HIS A 226 -6.00 3.12 5.63
C HIS A 226 -6.49 3.70 4.30
N SER A 227 -5.68 3.61 3.22
CA SER A 227 -6.04 4.13 1.89
C SER A 227 -5.32 3.37 0.77
N LEU A 228 -6.06 2.48 0.09
CA LEU A 228 -5.57 1.80 -1.12
C LEU A 228 -5.34 2.75 -2.32
N PRO A 229 -6.17 3.79 -2.56
CA PRO A 229 -5.86 4.79 -3.57
C PRO A 229 -4.53 5.51 -3.32
N LEU A 230 -4.25 5.92 -2.07
CA LEU A 230 -2.98 6.57 -1.73
C LEU A 230 -1.80 5.61 -1.90
N ALA A 231 -1.95 4.34 -1.49
CA ALA A 231 -0.94 3.31 -1.74
C ALA A 231 -0.69 3.10 -3.25
N THR A 232 -1.75 3.17 -4.07
CA THR A 232 -1.66 3.07 -5.53
C THR A 232 -0.90 4.25 -6.13
N VAL A 233 -1.19 5.48 -5.68
CA VAL A 233 -0.42 6.68 -6.06
C VAL A 233 1.05 6.51 -5.67
N GLY A 234 1.32 6.05 -4.44
CA GLY A 234 2.68 5.78 -3.98
C GLY A 234 3.42 4.77 -4.87
N MET A 235 2.77 3.68 -5.26
CA MET A 235 3.33 2.68 -6.17
C MET A 235 3.68 3.29 -7.54
N PHE A 236 2.79 4.10 -8.14
CA PHE A 236 3.09 4.76 -9.41
C PHE A 236 4.23 5.78 -9.30
N LEU A 237 4.31 6.52 -8.20
CA LEU A 237 5.43 7.44 -7.93
C LEU A 237 6.75 6.67 -7.76
N LEU A 238 6.73 5.53 -7.06
CA LEU A 238 7.89 4.66 -6.93
C LEU A 238 8.31 4.07 -8.27
N TRP A 239 7.38 3.62 -9.09
CA TRP A 239 7.67 3.14 -10.45
C TRP A 239 8.29 4.23 -11.30
N PHE A 240 7.70 5.42 -11.33
CA PHE A 240 8.24 6.56 -12.04
C PHE A 240 9.65 6.92 -11.55
N GLY A 241 9.85 6.97 -10.23
CA GLY A 241 11.17 7.17 -9.62
C GLY A 241 12.17 6.06 -9.99
N TRP A 242 11.70 4.83 -10.21
CA TRP A 242 12.53 3.70 -10.62
C TRP A 242 13.18 3.88 -11.99
N PHE A 243 12.59 4.70 -12.86
CA PHE A 243 13.26 5.10 -14.10
C PHE A 243 14.52 5.92 -13.83
N GLY A 244 14.47 6.83 -12.86
CA GLY A 244 15.66 7.53 -12.38
C GLY A 244 16.64 6.59 -11.67
N PHE A 245 16.13 5.64 -10.88
CA PHE A 245 16.93 4.70 -10.11
C PHE A 245 17.73 3.74 -11.01
N ASN A 246 17.04 2.93 -11.83
CA ASN A 246 17.70 1.97 -12.72
C ASN A 246 18.33 2.70 -13.93
N GLY A 247 17.59 3.60 -14.57
CA GLY A 247 18.10 4.33 -15.75
C GLY A 247 19.31 5.21 -15.41
N GLY A 248 19.31 5.86 -14.25
CA GLY A 248 20.45 6.64 -13.77
C GLY A 248 21.67 5.80 -13.43
N SER A 249 21.48 4.52 -13.08
CA SER A 249 22.57 3.57 -12.79
C SER A 249 23.38 3.18 -14.04
N VAL A 250 22.93 3.57 -15.24
CA VAL A 250 23.73 3.50 -16.47
C VAL A 250 24.93 4.48 -16.43
N LEU A 251 24.84 5.55 -15.61
CA LEU A 251 25.89 6.56 -15.42
C LEU A 251 26.40 7.21 -16.72
N SER A 252 25.57 7.19 -17.76
CA SER A 252 25.80 7.87 -19.03
C SER A 252 24.47 8.32 -19.62
N ALA A 253 24.52 9.18 -20.63
CA ALA A 253 23.35 9.62 -21.39
C ALA A 253 23.15 8.81 -22.68
N GLU A 254 23.70 7.60 -22.77
CA GLU A 254 23.63 6.77 -23.96
C GLU A 254 22.20 6.22 -24.15
N PRO A 255 21.49 6.60 -25.24
CA PRO A 255 20.07 6.29 -25.38
C PRO A 255 19.75 4.79 -25.40
N GLY A 256 20.61 3.96 -26.00
CA GLY A 256 20.39 2.52 -26.14
C GLY A 256 20.42 1.78 -24.79
N ALA A 257 21.46 2.01 -24.00
CA ALA A 257 21.66 1.42 -22.69
C ALA A 257 20.58 1.87 -21.70
N ILE A 258 20.26 3.17 -21.67
CA ILE A 258 19.16 3.69 -20.85
C ILE A 258 17.85 3.04 -21.28
N SER A 259 17.51 3.09 -22.58
CA SER A 259 16.25 2.53 -23.07
C SER A 259 16.10 1.06 -22.74
N ARG A 260 17.17 0.26 -22.88
CA ARG A 260 17.19 -1.16 -22.49
C ARG A 260 16.80 -1.34 -21.02
N VAL A 261 17.49 -0.64 -20.12
CA VAL A 261 17.27 -0.75 -18.67
C VAL A 261 15.85 -0.33 -18.28
N LEU A 262 15.32 0.74 -18.87
CA LEU A 262 13.96 1.21 -18.62
C LEU A 262 12.92 0.17 -19.09
N VAL A 263 13.13 -0.45 -20.25
CA VAL A 263 12.26 -1.51 -20.77
C VAL A 263 12.28 -2.74 -19.84
N MET A 264 13.45 -3.21 -19.42
CA MET A 264 13.54 -4.36 -18.49
C MET A 264 12.84 -4.06 -17.16
N THR A 265 12.99 -2.83 -16.67
CA THR A 265 12.34 -2.35 -15.45
C THR A 265 10.81 -2.45 -15.56
N CYS A 266 10.24 -1.91 -16.66
CA CYS A 266 8.80 -1.98 -16.91
C CYS A 266 8.28 -3.42 -17.05
N ILE A 267 8.99 -4.24 -17.83
CA ILE A 267 8.56 -5.60 -18.14
C ILE A 267 8.59 -6.48 -16.89
N ALA A 268 9.59 -6.34 -16.04
CA ALA A 268 9.65 -7.07 -14.78
C ALA A 268 8.56 -6.62 -13.80
N GLY A 269 8.32 -5.31 -13.65
CA GLY A 269 7.22 -4.78 -12.84
C GLY A 269 5.86 -5.30 -13.29
N ALA A 270 5.61 -5.33 -14.60
CA ALA A 270 4.37 -5.87 -15.17
C ALA A 270 4.22 -7.38 -14.92
N GLY A 271 5.29 -8.17 -15.11
CA GLY A 271 5.30 -9.60 -14.77
C GLY A 271 5.00 -9.85 -13.29
N GLY A 272 5.56 -9.02 -12.41
CA GLY A 272 5.32 -9.06 -10.97
C GLY A 272 3.86 -8.78 -10.60
N ILE A 273 3.22 -7.77 -11.19
CA ILE A 273 1.77 -7.50 -10.98
C ILE A 273 0.94 -8.72 -11.35
N VAL A 274 1.08 -9.20 -12.59
CA VAL A 274 0.21 -10.26 -13.13
C VAL A 274 0.29 -11.51 -12.27
N THR A 275 1.50 -11.92 -11.90
CA THR A 275 1.71 -13.14 -11.12
C THR A 275 1.36 -12.98 -9.64
N ALA A 276 1.55 -11.80 -9.05
CA ALA A 276 1.11 -11.56 -7.67
C ALA A 276 -0.42 -11.59 -7.56
N VAL A 277 -1.13 -10.93 -8.48
CA VAL A 277 -2.60 -10.97 -8.53
C VAL A 277 -3.09 -12.40 -8.80
N ALA A 278 -2.50 -13.10 -9.76
CA ALA A 278 -2.86 -14.49 -10.07
C ALA A 278 -2.60 -15.42 -8.87
N SER A 279 -1.44 -15.31 -8.22
CA SER A 279 -1.08 -16.13 -7.06
C SER A 279 -1.99 -15.84 -5.87
N SER A 280 -2.29 -14.56 -5.62
CA SER A 280 -3.26 -14.15 -4.59
C SER A 280 -4.64 -14.73 -4.88
N TRP A 281 -5.10 -14.68 -6.14
CA TRP A 281 -6.40 -15.21 -6.51
C TRP A 281 -6.46 -16.74 -6.33
N LEU A 282 -5.42 -17.46 -6.74
CA LEU A 282 -5.35 -18.92 -6.59
C LEU A 282 -5.30 -19.37 -5.12
N VAL A 283 -4.56 -18.66 -4.27
CA VAL A 283 -4.32 -19.07 -2.88
C VAL A 283 -5.39 -18.53 -1.93
N GLN A 284 -5.87 -17.31 -2.16
CA GLN A 284 -6.79 -16.59 -1.26
C GLN A 284 -8.23 -16.53 -1.82
N GLY A 285 -8.45 -17.00 -3.05
CA GLY A 285 -9.76 -17.09 -3.68
C GLY A 285 -10.30 -15.77 -4.25
N LYS A 286 -9.58 -14.66 -4.08
CA LYS A 286 -9.98 -13.32 -4.56
C LYS A 286 -8.76 -12.53 -5.05
N PRO A 287 -8.92 -11.67 -6.07
CA PRO A 287 -7.88 -10.72 -6.44
C PRO A 287 -7.67 -9.69 -5.32
N ASP A 288 -6.42 -9.40 -4.98
CA ASP A 288 -6.03 -8.43 -3.96
C ASP A 288 -5.19 -7.32 -4.60
N LEU A 289 -5.69 -6.08 -4.54
CA LEU A 289 -5.00 -4.90 -5.05
C LEU A 289 -3.67 -4.67 -4.31
N SER A 290 -3.63 -4.86 -2.99
CA SER A 290 -2.41 -4.71 -2.19
C SER A 290 -1.32 -5.67 -2.67
N MET A 291 -1.68 -6.91 -2.99
CA MET A 291 -0.75 -7.87 -3.58
C MET A 291 -0.34 -7.49 -5.00
N GLY A 292 -1.23 -6.89 -5.80
CA GLY A 292 -0.85 -6.32 -7.09
C GLY A 292 0.21 -5.21 -6.97
N LEU A 293 0.03 -4.28 -6.01
CA LEU A 293 0.99 -3.21 -5.73
C LEU A 293 2.34 -3.77 -5.26
N ASN A 294 2.32 -4.71 -4.32
CA ASN A 294 3.54 -5.40 -3.87
C ASN A 294 4.18 -6.24 -4.98
N GLY A 295 3.38 -6.81 -5.89
CA GLY A 295 3.86 -7.50 -7.07
C GLY A 295 4.63 -6.58 -8.02
N ALA A 296 4.12 -5.37 -8.26
CA ALA A 296 4.83 -4.35 -9.03
C ALA A 296 6.21 -4.06 -8.41
N LEU A 297 6.23 -3.74 -7.11
CA LEU A 297 7.47 -3.44 -6.39
C LEU A 297 8.42 -4.65 -6.36
N ALA A 298 7.91 -5.86 -6.15
CA ALA A 298 8.71 -7.09 -6.17
C ALA A 298 9.41 -7.29 -7.53
N GLY A 299 8.70 -7.06 -8.63
CA GLY A 299 9.28 -7.12 -9.98
C GLY A 299 10.35 -6.06 -10.22
N LEU A 300 10.08 -4.81 -9.81
CA LEU A 300 11.03 -3.70 -9.88
C LEU A 300 12.29 -3.97 -9.05
N VAL A 301 12.13 -4.45 -7.80
CA VAL A 301 13.25 -4.85 -6.93
C VAL A 301 14.06 -5.98 -7.53
N ALA A 302 13.42 -7.02 -8.06
CA ALA A 302 14.12 -8.21 -8.53
C ALA A 302 14.96 -7.93 -9.78
N VAL A 303 14.47 -7.11 -10.72
CA VAL A 303 15.23 -6.80 -11.94
C VAL A 303 16.39 -5.83 -11.70
N THR A 304 16.39 -5.11 -10.58
CA THR A 304 17.37 -4.05 -10.25
C THR A 304 18.83 -4.54 -10.32
N ALA A 305 19.12 -5.80 -9.99
CA ALA A 305 20.47 -6.36 -10.08
C ALA A 305 20.95 -6.62 -11.51
N GLY A 306 20.04 -6.86 -12.47
CA GLY A 306 20.38 -7.33 -13.82
C GLY A 306 19.68 -6.61 -14.95
N ALA A 307 19.08 -5.44 -14.70
CA ALA A 307 18.35 -4.68 -15.73
C ALA A 307 19.23 -4.32 -16.93
N ASP A 308 20.55 -4.28 -16.75
CA ASP A 308 21.55 -4.05 -17.76
C ASP A 308 21.97 -5.30 -18.54
N LEU A 309 21.81 -6.50 -17.98
CA LEU A 309 22.26 -7.77 -18.58
C LEU A 309 21.13 -8.64 -19.14
N LEU A 310 19.92 -8.51 -18.61
CA LEU A 310 18.80 -9.39 -18.96
C LEU A 310 18.14 -9.01 -20.28
N ALA A 311 17.74 -10.02 -21.05
CA ALA A 311 16.84 -9.85 -22.19
C ALA A 311 15.38 -9.69 -21.72
N VAL A 312 14.51 -9.16 -22.60
CA VAL A 312 13.09 -8.89 -22.29
C VAL A 312 12.38 -10.11 -21.70
N GLY A 313 12.54 -11.28 -22.31
CA GLY A 313 11.91 -12.52 -21.82
C GLY A 313 12.44 -12.94 -20.45
N GLN A 314 13.72 -12.72 -20.17
CA GLN A 314 14.33 -13.05 -18.88
C GLN A 314 13.86 -12.07 -17.80
N ALA A 315 13.83 -10.76 -18.08
CA ALA A 315 13.30 -9.76 -17.16
C ALA A 315 11.83 -10.03 -16.78
N LEU A 316 11.00 -10.44 -17.76
CA LEU A 316 9.63 -10.86 -17.50
C LEU A 316 9.56 -12.05 -16.54
N LEU A 317 10.39 -13.09 -16.77
CA LEU A 317 10.45 -14.27 -15.91
C LEU A 317 10.93 -13.95 -14.49
N VAL A 318 11.96 -13.10 -14.37
CA VAL A 318 12.47 -12.64 -13.08
C VAL A 318 11.38 -11.90 -12.29
N GLY A 319 10.68 -10.97 -12.95
CA GLY A 319 9.56 -10.23 -12.35
C GLY A 319 8.38 -11.13 -11.99
N ALA A 320 8.00 -12.05 -12.88
CA ALA A 320 6.92 -13.02 -12.66
C ALA A 320 7.21 -13.97 -11.48
N ALA A 321 8.44 -14.45 -11.36
CA ALA A 321 8.86 -15.23 -10.21
C ALA A 321 8.82 -14.39 -8.92
N ALA A 322 9.26 -13.13 -8.96
CA ALA A 322 9.23 -12.22 -7.82
C ALA A 322 7.79 -11.92 -7.35
N GLY A 323 6.85 -11.68 -8.28
CA GLY A 323 5.44 -11.45 -7.97
C GLY A 323 4.76 -12.67 -7.35
N THR A 324 5.15 -13.87 -7.75
CA THR A 324 4.70 -15.11 -7.08
C THR A 324 5.31 -15.22 -5.68
N LEU A 325 6.63 -14.99 -5.58
CA LEU A 325 7.40 -15.15 -4.35
C LEU A 325 6.95 -14.20 -3.24
N VAL A 326 6.62 -12.94 -3.57
CA VAL A 326 6.20 -11.95 -2.58
C VAL A 326 4.91 -12.35 -1.85
N VAL A 327 3.94 -12.96 -2.54
CA VAL A 327 2.68 -13.42 -1.93
C VAL A 327 2.97 -14.50 -0.88
N PHE A 328 3.78 -15.49 -1.23
CA PHE A 328 4.14 -16.56 -0.29
C PHE A 328 5.07 -16.09 0.82
N ALA A 329 5.94 -15.11 0.56
CA ALA A 329 6.81 -14.51 1.55
C ALA A 329 6.00 -13.76 2.63
N VAL A 330 5.02 -12.95 2.24
CA VAL A 330 4.12 -12.26 3.19
C VAL A 330 3.42 -13.29 4.09
N MET A 331 2.86 -14.34 3.49
CA MET A 331 2.21 -15.42 4.24
C MET A 331 3.17 -16.16 5.18
N LEU A 332 4.43 -16.35 4.77
CA LEU A 332 5.46 -16.99 5.59
C LEU A 332 5.80 -16.12 6.80
N PHE A 333 6.06 -14.82 6.61
CA PHE A 333 6.38 -13.92 7.72
C PHE A 333 5.23 -13.81 8.71
N ASP A 334 3.98 -13.80 8.23
CA ASP A 334 2.81 -13.85 9.13
C ASP A 334 2.72 -15.16 9.92
N ARG A 335 3.04 -16.30 9.32
CA ARG A 335 3.13 -17.59 10.05
C ARG A 335 4.25 -17.61 11.08
N LEU A 336 5.36 -16.94 10.79
CA LEU A 336 6.47 -16.76 11.73
C LEU A 336 6.20 -15.69 12.79
N ARG A 337 5.01 -15.05 12.76
CA ARG A 337 4.62 -13.95 13.64
C ARG A 337 5.55 -12.73 13.55
N LEU A 338 6.18 -12.54 12.40
CA LEU A 338 7.00 -11.38 12.07
C LEU A 338 6.10 -10.36 11.38
N ASP A 339 5.69 -9.34 12.14
CA ASP A 339 4.78 -8.32 11.66
C ASP A 339 5.49 -7.31 10.75
N ASP A 340 5.57 -7.66 9.47
CA ASP A 340 5.96 -6.81 8.35
C ASP A 340 4.75 -5.99 7.87
N PRO A 341 4.62 -4.69 8.25
CA PRO A 341 3.36 -3.98 8.10
C PRO A 341 2.93 -3.71 6.66
N VAL A 342 3.91 -3.52 5.77
CA VAL A 342 3.70 -3.15 4.37
C VAL A 342 4.21 -4.22 3.40
N GLY A 343 4.78 -5.31 3.90
CA GLY A 343 5.44 -6.31 3.06
C GLY A 343 6.85 -5.90 2.63
N ALA A 344 7.52 -4.99 3.36
CA ALA A 344 8.84 -4.48 3.02
C ALA A 344 9.91 -5.56 3.03
N ILE A 345 9.86 -6.50 3.96
CA ILE A 345 10.81 -7.64 4.02
C ILE A 345 10.54 -8.56 2.83
N SER A 346 9.26 -8.82 2.55
CA SER A 346 8.88 -9.67 1.41
C SER A 346 9.32 -9.08 0.07
N VAL A 347 9.06 -7.79 -0.15
CA VAL A 347 9.40 -7.07 -1.38
C VAL A 347 10.90 -6.84 -1.50
N HIS A 348 11.55 -6.28 -0.48
CA HIS A 348 12.95 -5.84 -0.62
C HIS A 348 13.95 -6.93 -0.29
N LEU A 349 13.75 -7.69 0.79
CA LEU A 349 14.70 -8.74 1.16
C LEU A 349 14.51 -9.96 0.26
N VAL A 350 13.32 -10.57 0.26
CA VAL A 350 13.13 -11.86 -0.42
C VAL A 350 13.25 -11.70 -1.93
N CYS A 351 12.56 -10.72 -2.54
CA CYS A 351 12.67 -10.50 -3.98
C CYS A 351 14.02 -9.88 -4.39
N GLY A 352 14.71 -9.15 -3.50
CA GLY A 352 16.06 -8.64 -3.75
C GLY A 352 17.11 -9.76 -3.81
N VAL A 353 17.04 -10.72 -2.88
CA VAL A 353 17.86 -11.94 -2.93
C VAL A 353 17.56 -12.73 -4.20
N TRP A 354 16.27 -12.95 -4.51
CA TRP A 354 15.87 -13.62 -5.76
C TRP A 354 16.45 -12.92 -6.99
N GLY A 355 16.28 -11.60 -7.10
CA GLY A 355 16.78 -10.82 -8.22
C GLY A 355 18.28 -10.98 -8.44
N THR A 356 19.06 -10.87 -7.35
CA THR A 356 20.51 -11.00 -7.38
C THR A 356 20.96 -12.39 -7.85
N LEU A 357 20.33 -13.45 -7.35
CA LEU A 357 20.63 -14.82 -7.77
C LEU A 357 20.17 -15.09 -9.21
N ALA A 358 19.03 -14.53 -9.61
CA ALA A 358 18.47 -14.71 -10.95
C ALA A 358 19.38 -14.13 -12.04
N VAL A 359 20.13 -13.06 -11.76
CA VAL A 359 21.15 -12.54 -12.71
C VAL A 359 22.12 -13.63 -13.12
N ALA A 360 22.69 -14.38 -12.16
CA ALA A 360 23.62 -15.48 -12.45
C ALA A 360 22.95 -16.72 -13.07
N MET A 361 21.62 -16.84 -12.97
CA MET A 361 20.90 -17.91 -13.66
C MET A 361 20.71 -17.62 -15.15
N PHE A 362 20.62 -16.34 -15.52
CA PHE A 362 20.24 -15.91 -16.87
C PHE A 362 21.37 -15.23 -17.65
N SER A 363 22.44 -14.77 -16.98
CA SER A 363 23.63 -14.23 -17.60
C SER A 363 24.82 -15.17 -17.40
N ALA A 364 25.48 -15.56 -18.48
CA ALA A 364 26.69 -16.37 -18.43
C ALA A 364 27.94 -15.58 -17.97
N GLU A 365 27.82 -14.25 -17.85
CA GLU A 365 28.90 -13.36 -17.43
C GLU A 365 29.06 -13.29 -15.91
N VAL A 366 28.07 -13.80 -15.16
CA VAL A 366 27.98 -13.65 -13.70
C VAL A 366 27.98 -15.03 -13.03
N ASP A 367 28.91 -15.25 -12.10
CA ASP A 367 29.02 -16.50 -11.38
C ASP A 367 28.00 -16.60 -10.23
N PHE A 368 27.30 -17.73 -10.14
CA PHE A 368 26.25 -17.95 -9.14
C PHE A 368 26.78 -18.00 -7.71
N VAL A 369 27.96 -18.59 -7.49
CA VAL A 369 28.58 -18.67 -6.16
C VAL A 369 29.01 -17.28 -5.71
N VAL A 370 29.52 -16.44 -6.61
CA VAL A 370 29.86 -15.05 -6.32
C VAL A 370 28.62 -14.24 -5.92
N GLN A 371 27.48 -14.40 -6.64
CA GLN A 371 26.22 -13.74 -6.24
C GLN A 371 25.77 -14.18 -4.85
N LEU A 372 25.83 -15.49 -4.56
CA LEU A 372 25.48 -16.02 -3.25
C LEU A 372 26.38 -15.46 -2.14
N VAL A 373 27.69 -15.38 -2.38
CA VAL A 373 28.66 -14.78 -1.46
C VAL A 373 28.35 -13.30 -1.22
N GLY A 374 28.00 -12.55 -2.27
CA GLY A 374 27.60 -11.15 -2.14
C GLY A 374 26.36 -10.96 -1.28
N VAL A 375 25.29 -11.70 -1.57
CA VAL A 375 24.05 -11.71 -0.76
C VAL A 375 24.36 -12.05 0.70
N ALA A 376 25.10 -13.13 0.94
CA ALA A 376 25.42 -13.60 2.29
C ALA A 376 26.31 -12.60 3.05
N SER A 377 27.24 -11.93 2.36
CA SER A 377 28.13 -10.93 2.97
C SER A 377 27.36 -9.69 3.37
N VAL A 378 26.47 -9.21 2.49
CA VAL A 378 25.60 -8.05 2.79
C VAL A 378 24.60 -8.40 3.90
N ALA A 379 24.09 -9.63 3.95
CA ALA A 379 23.28 -10.11 5.08
C ALA A 379 24.06 -10.10 6.40
N ALA A 380 25.27 -10.65 6.40
CA ALA A 380 26.14 -10.73 7.57
C ALA A 380 26.58 -9.37 8.09
N LEU A 381 26.67 -8.36 7.22
CA LEU A 381 26.90 -6.97 7.61
C LEU A 381 25.62 -6.31 8.14
N SER A 382 24.55 -6.35 7.35
CA SER A 382 23.38 -5.48 7.54
C SER A 382 22.51 -5.92 8.70
N PHE A 383 22.18 -7.22 8.79
CA PHE A 383 21.27 -7.72 9.82
C PHE A 383 21.85 -7.58 11.24
N PRO A 384 23.08 -8.06 11.53
CA PRO A 384 23.65 -7.92 12.87
C PRO A 384 23.86 -6.45 13.26
N SER A 385 24.34 -5.61 12.32
CA SER A 385 24.55 -4.19 12.59
C SER A 385 23.24 -3.47 12.90
N ALA A 386 22.18 -3.70 12.11
CA ALA A 386 20.86 -3.15 12.36
C ALA A 386 20.32 -3.63 13.71
N TYR A 387 20.40 -4.94 13.98
CA TYR A 387 19.91 -5.54 15.22
C TYR A 387 20.63 -4.97 16.45
N MET A 388 21.96 -4.91 16.44
CA MET A 388 22.74 -4.37 17.54
C MET A 388 22.46 -2.88 17.76
N LEU A 389 22.41 -2.09 16.68
CA LEU A 389 22.14 -0.66 16.76
C LEU A 389 20.73 -0.39 17.32
N MET A 390 19.71 -1.09 16.81
CA MET A 390 18.35 -0.96 17.32
C MET A 390 18.23 -1.45 18.76
N LYS A 391 18.87 -2.56 19.16
CA LYS A 391 18.89 -3.01 20.57
C LYS A 391 19.61 -2.03 21.49
N LEU A 392 20.65 -1.35 21.00
CA LEU A 392 21.34 -0.32 21.76
C LEU A 392 20.41 0.90 21.95
N LEU A 393 19.80 1.40 20.88
CA LEU A 393 18.86 2.51 20.95
C LEU A 393 17.64 2.18 21.81
N ASP A 394 17.13 0.96 21.71
CA ASP A 394 16.04 0.45 22.54
C ASP A 394 16.36 0.50 24.03
N ARG A 395 17.61 0.22 24.40
CA ARG A 395 18.08 0.33 25.80
C ARG A 395 18.33 1.76 26.27
N LEU A 396 18.73 2.65 25.37
CA LEU A 396 19.12 4.01 25.71
C LEU A 396 17.93 4.99 25.69
N LEU A 397 17.08 4.88 24.67
CA LEU A 397 16.01 5.83 24.35
C LEU A 397 14.62 5.15 24.25
N GLY A 398 14.60 3.82 24.06
CA GLY A 398 13.39 3.07 23.70
C GLY A 398 13.11 3.12 22.20
N MET A 399 12.82 1.97 21.59
CA MET A 399 12.46 1.90 20.15
C MET A 399 10.96 1.81 19.91
N ARG A 400 10.22 1.23 20.86
CA ARG A 400 8.77 1.05 20.79
C ARG A 400 8.06 2.02 21.74
N VAL A 401 6.94 2.55 21.28
CA VAL A 401 6.00 3.34 22.10
C VAL A 401 5.27 2.47 23.13
N GLY A 402 4.57 3.10 24.09
CA GLY A 402 3.72 2.36 25.02
C GLY A 402 2.52 1.69 24.33
N GLU A 403 1.94 0.63 24.93
CA GLU A 403 0.76 -0.03 24.34
C GLU A 403 -0.45 0.91 24.21
N GLU A 404 -0.64 1.80 25.18
CA GLU A 404 -1.71 2.82 25.13
C GLU A 404 -1.48 3.83 24.01
N GLU A 405 -0.24 4.26 23.82
CA GLU A 405 0.20 5.16 22.75
C GLU A 405 0.02 4.51 21.36
N GLU A 406 0.40 3.24 21.21
CA GLU A 406 0.19 2.43 20.00
C GLU A 406 -1.31 2.27 19.67
N ARG A 407 -2.19 2.15 20.67
CA ARG A 407 -3.64 2.07 20.47
C ARG A 407 -4.27 3.42 20.11
N ARG A 408 -3.72 4.53 20.62
CA ARG A 408 -4.20 5.90 20.34
C ARG A 408 -3.76 6.43 18.98
N GLY A 409 -2.66 5.90 18.44
CA GLY A 409 -2.08 6.28 17.16
C GLY A 409 -0.99 7.36 17.31
N LEU A 410 0.11 7.19 16.56
CA LEU A 410 1.30 8.04 16.71
C LEU A 410 1.12 9.48 16.20
N ASP A 411 0.18 9.71 15.28
CA ASP A 411 -0.17 11.04 14.80
C ASP A 411 -0.47 11.99 15.97
N LEU A 412 -1.31 11.55 16.92
CA LEU A 412 -1.65 12.36 18.09
C LEU A 412 -0.49 12.49 19.08
N GLU A 413 0.20 11.38 19.35
CA GLU A 413 1.15 11.31 20.47
C GLU A 413 2.52 11.88 20.11
N GLU A 414 3.00 11.69 18.88
CA GLU A 414 4.31 12.20 18.45
C GLU A 414 4.21 13.55 17.73
N HIS A 415 3.12 13.80 17.01
CA HIS A 415 2.99 15.00 16.17
C HIS A 415 2.00 16.03 16.70
N GLY A 416 1.17 15.68 17.70
CA GLY A 416 0.12 16.55 18.22
C GLY A 416 -0.91 16.94 17.15
N MET A 417 -0.98 16.18 16.06
CA MET A 417 -1.76 16.48 14.87
C MET A 417 -2.31 15.19 14.32
N GLN A 418 -3.59 15.15 13.96
CA GLN A 418 -4.14 13.98 13.27
C GLN A 418 -3.92 14.16 11.76
N ALA A 419 -3.41 13.12 11.07
CA ALA A 419 -3.25 13.18 9.60
C ALA A 419 -4.58 13.44 8.88
N TYR A 420 -5.67 13.04 9.51
CA TYR A 420 -7.04 13.36 9.16
C TYR A 420 -7.73 13.86 10.43
N CYS A 421 -8.52 14.94 10.38
CA CYS A 421 -9.23 15.45 11.56
C CYS A 421 -10.24 14.43 12.14
N GLY A 422 -9.79 13.55 13.05
CA GLY A 422 -10.60 12.66 13.88
C GLY A 422 -10.01 11.26 14.02
N GLY A 423 -9.17 11.03 15.03
CA GLY A 423 -8.75 9.69 15.47
C GLY A 423 -8.31 9.71 16.94
N GLY A 424 -9.18 9.28 17.84
CA GLY A 424 -8.88 8.86 19.22
C GLY A 424 -9.21 7.35 19.34
N PRO A 425 -8.71 6.65 20.37
CA PRO A 425 -8.46 5.20 20.34
C PRO A 425 -9.73 4.35 20.20
N SER A 426 -9.66 3.36 19.31
CA SER A 426 -10.59 2.23 19.15
C SER A 426 -10.40 1.11 20.17
#